data_AF-A0A6B3G9Q7-F1
#
_entry.id   AF-A0A6B3G9Q7-F1
#
_cell.length_a   1.000
_cell.length_b   1.000
_cell.length_c   1.000
_cell.angle_alpha   90.00
_cell.angle_beta   90.00
_cell.angle_gamma   90.00
#
_symmetry.space_group_name_H-M   'P 1'
#
loop_
_entity.id
_entity.type
_entity.pdbx_description
1 polymer ?
#
loop_
_entity_poly.entity_id
_entity_poly.type
_entity_poly.pdbx_seq_one_letter_code
_entity_poly.pdbx_strand_id
1 'polypeptide(L)'
;LARRPLNPSLARCAADGMRLHFVDRTTYRAKASPEVLAGLLSRFGDVEVIPEGGSNALAAQGCTALGRELAGEADVAAVACGTGGTLAGLAAGLDPGQRALGVPVVGGGFLAGEVARLQREAFGDPVGDWSLEERFTFGGYARTTQALDAFAD
;
A
#
# COMPACT_ATOMS: atom_id res chain seq x y z
N LEU A 1 11.75 1.47 20.71
CA LEU A 1 11.90 0.29 19.81
C LEU A 1 13.36 -0.11 19.64
N ALA A 2 14.29 0.85 19.43
CA ALA A 2 15.72 0.57 19.20
C ALA A 2 16.48 -0.25 20.26
N ARG A 3 15.91 -0.48 21.46
CA ARG A 3 16.53 -1.28 22.54
C ARG A 3 15.77 -2.57 22.87
N ARG A 4 14.75 -2.92 22.08
CA ARG A 4 13.95 -4.15 22.26
C ARG A 4 14.43 -5.22 21.26
N PRO A 5 14.22 -6.51 21.56
CA PRO A 5 14.40 -7.57 20.57
C PRO A 5 13.64 -7.25 19.28
N LEU A 6 14.26 -7.54 18.13
CA LEU A 6 13.60 -7.42 16.84
C LEU A 6 12.45 -8.43 16.75
N ASN A 7 11.32 -8.02 16.21
CA ASN A 7 10.26 -8.96 15.85
C ASN A 7 10.70 -9.80 14.63
N PRO A 8 10.01 -10.89 14.29
CA PRO A 8 10.41 -11.77 13.19
C PRO A 8 10.65 -11.06 11.85
N SER A 9 9.79 -10.09 11.49
CA SER A 9 9.93 -9.32 10.24
C SER A 9 11.20 -8.46 10.22
N LEU A 10 11.45 -7.70 11.30
CA LEU A 10 12.65 -6.86 11.42
C LEU A 10 13.92 -7.71 11.50
N ALA A 11 13.87 -8.85 12.19
CA ALA A 11 14.99 -9.78 12.25
C ALA A 11 15.33 -10.34 10.86
N ARG A 12 14.30 -10.69 10.06
CA ARG A 12 14.49 -11.13 8.68
C ARG A 12 15.09 -10.03 7.81
N CYS A 13 14.58 -8.80 7.88
CA CYS A 13 15.17 -7.66 7.16
C CYS A 13 16.67 -7.49 7.49
N ALA A 14 17.05 -7.56 8.76
CA ALA A 14 18.45 -7.46 9.16
C ALA A 14 19.29 -8.64 8.65
N ALA A 15 18.74 -9.87 8.68
CA ALA A 15 19.40 -11.06 8.15
C ALA A 15 19.61 -11.00 6.63
N ASP A 16 18.68 -10.39 5.89
CA ASP A 16 18.77 -10.14 4.46
C ASP A 16 19.69 -8.95 4.11
N GLY A 17 20.39 -8.36 5.10
CA GLY A 17 21.39 -7.31 4.91
C GLY A 17 20.87 -5.87 5.00
N MET A 18 19.62 -5.65 5.39
CA MET A 18 19.07 -4.31 5.57
C MET A 18 19.67 -3.62 6.81
N ARG A 19 19.94 -2.31 6.68
CA ARG A 19 20.33 -1.45 7.81
C ARG A 19 19.09 -0.80 8.42
N LEU A 20 18.68 -1.26 9.61
CA LEU A 20 17.49 -0.74 10.28
C LEU A 20 17.77 0.60 10.98
N HIS A 21 17.04 1.65 10.58
CA HIS A 21 17.07 2.94 11.24
C HIS A 21 15.76 3.23 11.96
N PHE A 22 15.78 3.21 13.29
CA PHE A 22 14.61 3.50 14.10
C PHE A 22 14.40 5.00 14.26
N VAL A 23 13.19 5.46 13.95
CA VAL A 23 12.75 6.85 14.14
C VAL A 23 11.67 6.93 15.23
N ASP A 24 11.49 8.12 15.80
CA ASP A 24 10.37 8.35 16.72
C ASP A 24 9.03 8.50 15.98
N ARG A 25 7.94 8.53 16.75
CA ARG A 25 6.58 8.61 16.19
C ARG A 25 6.29 9.94 15.51
N THR A 26 6.93 11.01 15.93
CA THR A 26 6.75 12.35 15.36
C THR A 26 7.38 12.38 13.98
N THR A 27 8.63 11.95 13.85
CA THR A 27 9.32 11.80 12.56
C THR A 27 8.56 10.86 11.63
N TYR A 28 8.10 9.70 12.13
CA TYR A 28 7.34 8.76 11.30
C TYR A 28 6.03 9.33 10.75
N ARG A 29 5.30 10.14 11.54
CA ARG A 29 4.09 10.82 11.05
C ARG A 29 4.40 11.86 9.98
N ALA A 30 5.53 12.55 10.11
CA ALA A 30 6.02 13.53 9.15
C ALA A 30 6.91 12.92 8.05
N LYS A 31 6.90 11.59 7.85
CA LYS A 31 7.85 10.91 6.94
C LYS A 31 7.84 11.39 5.48
N ALA A 32 6.72 11.96 5.03
CA ALA A 32 6.57 12.50 3.69
C ALA A 32 6.85 14.02 3.62
N SER A 33 7.18 14.67 4.75
CA SER A 33 7.49 16.10 4.75
C SER A 33 8.85 16.35 4.07
N PRO A 34 9.01 17.46 3.34
CA PRO A 34 10.27 17.80 2.70
C PRO A 34 11.46 17.84 3.68
N GLU A 35 11.22 18.29 4.92
CA GLU A 35 12.24 18.42 5.96
C GLU A 35 12.75 17.06 6.43
N VAL A 36 11.84 16.11 6.70
CA VAL A 36 12.22 14.75 7.11
C VAL A 36 12.95 14.04 5.97
N LEU A 37 12.44 14.17 4.74
CA LEU A 37 13.04 13.56 3.57
C LEU A 37 14.45 14.10 3.30
N ALA A 38 14.63 15.41 3.34
CA ALA A 38 15.94 16.05 3.17
C ALA A 38 16.95 15.59 4.25
N GLY A 39 16.49 15.45 5.50
CA GLY A 39 17.32 14.93 6.59
C GLY A 39 17.76 13.48 6.36
N LEU A 40 16.88 12.62 5.84
CA LEU A 40 17.20 11.24 5.50
C LEU A 40 18.19 11.16 4.32
N LEU A 41 17.96 11.93 3.26
CA LEU A 41 18.85 11.98 2.09
C LEU A 41 20.24 12.49 2.46
N SER A 42 20.34 13.54 3.27
CA SER A 42 21.62 14.05 3.78
C SER A 42 22.39 12.99 4.57
N ARG A 43 21.68 12.16 5.33
CA ARG A 43 22.28 11.11 6.16
C ARG A 43 22.73 9.89 5.38
N PHE A 44 21.93 9.44 4.42
CA PHE A 44 22.14 8.17 3.72
C PHE A 44 22.79 8.34 2.34
N GLY A 45 22.89 9.58 1.84
CA GLY A 45 23.52 9.92 0.58
C GLY A 45 22.57 9.69 -0.60
N ASP A 46 23.16 9.29 -1.72
CA ASP A 46 22.42 9.00 -2.96
C ASP A 46 21.62 7.70 -2.82
N VAL A 47 20.32 7.84 -2.57
CA VAL A 47 19.39 6.75 -2.34
C VAL A 47 18.06 7.04 -3.01
N GLU A 48 17.39 5.98 -3.46
CA GLU A 48 16.00 6.05 -3.91
C GLU A 48 15.07 5.88 -2.71
N VAL A 49 14.07 6.76 -2.58
CA VAL A 49 13.11 6.70 -1.48
C VAL A 49 11.85 5.99 -1.92
N ILE A 50 11.71 4.75 -1.46
CA ILE A 50 10.50 3.97 -1.66
C ILE A 50 9.48 4.39 -0.60
N PRO A 51 8.30 4.90 -0.98
CA PRO A 51 7.28 5.33 -0.04
C PRO A 51 6.71 4.15 0.75
N GLU A 52 6.03 4.46 1.85
CA GLU A 52 5.32 3.45 2.64
C GLU A 52 4.37 2.62 1.76
N GLY A 53 4.39 1.30 1.97
CA GLY A 53 3.62 0.34 1.17
C GLY A 53 4.11 0.20 -0.28
N GLY A 54 5.19 0.88 -0.68
CA GLY A 54 5.72 0.87 -2.04
C GLY A 54 4.85 1.61 -3.06
N SER A 55 3.77 2.27 -2.63
CA SER A 55 2.83 2.95 -3.53
C SER A 55 3.45 4.17 -4.21
N ASN A 56 3.71 4.05 -5.51
CA ASN A 56 4.04 5.16 -6.40
C ASN A 56 3.51 4.84 -7.82
N ALA A 57 3.70 5.76 -8.76
CA ALA A 57 3.28 5.59 -10.14
C ALA A 57 3.86 4.33 -10.80
N LEU A 58 5.15 4.04 -10.59
CA LEU A 58 5.82 2.85 -11.14
C LEU A 58 5.24 1.54 -10.55
N ALA A 59 4.93 1.52 -9.26
CA ALA A 59 4.29 0.39 -8.60
C ALA A 59 2.87 0.15 -9.15
N ALA A 60 2.09 1.22 -9.37
CA ALA A 60 0.79 1.11 -10.02
C ALA A 60 0.91 0.56 -11.45
N GLN A 61 1.89 1.02 -12.24
CA GLN A 61 2.17 0.46 -13.57
C GLN A 61 2.54 -1.03 -13.50
N GLY A 62 3.41 -1.42 -12.57
CA GLY A 62 3.79 -2.81 -12.36
C GLY A 62 2.61 -3.71 -12.01
N CYS A 63 1.70 -3.23 -11.16
CA CYS A 63 0.50 -3.97 -10.76
C CYS A 63 -0.54 -4.14 -11.88
N THR A 64 -0.39 -3.50 -13.04
CA THR A 64 -1.24 -3.81 -14.22
C THR A 64 -1.11 -5.25 -14.69
N ALA A 65 0.05 -5.88 -14.45
CA ALA A 65 0.26 -7.29 -14.75
C ALA A 65 -0.77 -8.19 -14.04
N LEU A 66 -1.10 -7.87 -12.79
CA LEU A 66 -2.10 -8.62 -12.01
C LEU A 66 -3.49 -8.57 -12.65
N GLY A 67 -3.89 -7.39 -13.13
CA GLY A 67 -5.17 -7.24 -13.82
C GLY A 67 -5.21 -8.02 -15.13
N ARG A 68 -4.11 -7.98 -15.90
CA ARG A 68 -4.00 -8.71 -17.17
C ARG A 68 -3.99 -10.22 -16.98
N GLU A 69 -3.39 -10.72 -15.91
CA GLU A 69 -3.44 -12.14 -15.55
C GLU A 69 -4.85 -12.61 -15.18
N LEU A 70 -5.71 -11.70 -14.70
CA LEU A 70 -7.10 -11.97 -14.35
C LEU A 70 -8.09 -11.63 -15.48
N ALA A 71 -7.61 -11.15 -16.62
CA ALA A 71 -8.43 -10.77 -17.76
C ALA A 71 -9.22 -11.98 -18.27
N GLY A 72 -10.56 -11.88 -18.27
CA GLY A 72 -11.46 -12.98 -18.65
C GLY A 72 -11.63 -14.10 -17.61
N GLU A 73 -10.90 -14.07 -16.50
CA GLU A 73 -10.93 -15.13 -15.47
C GLU A 73 -11.89 -14.83 -14.31
N ALA A 74 -12.29 -13.57 -14.12
CA ALA A 74 -13.20 -13.17 -13.04
C ALA A 74 -14.00 -11.91 -13.37
N ASP A 75 -15.27 -11.85 -12.96
CA ASP A 75 -16.04 -10.60 -13.06
C ASP A 75 -15.56 -9.54 -12.05
N VAL A 76 -15.04 -9.99 -10.90
CA VAL A 76 -14.60 -9.14 -9.79
C VAL A 76 -13.29 -9.63 -9.20
N ALA A 77 -12.29 -8.75 -9.15
CA ALA A 77 -11.01 -9.00 -8.48
C ALA A 77 -10.92 -8.21 -7.17
N ALA A 78 -10.90 -8.90 -6.02
CA ALA A 78 -10.83 -8.26 -4.71
C ALA A 78 -9.40 -8.20 -4.17
N VAL A 79 -9.02 -7.08 -3.55
CA VAL A 79 -7.67 -6.88 -2.98
C VAL A 79 -7.70 -6.09 -1.68
N ALA A 80 -6.89 -6.49 -0.71
CA ALA A 80 -6.70 -5.73 0.53
C ALA A 80 -5.88 -4.45 0.27
N CYS A 81 -6.31 -3.31 0.83
CA CYS A 81 -5.76 -1.99 0.53
C CYS A 81 -5.19 -1.29 1.76
N GLY A 82 -3.86 -1.10 1.80
CA GLY A 82 -3.18 -0.26 2.78
C GLY A 82 -2.86 1.15 2.24
N THR A 83 -2.22 1.21 1.07
CA THR A 83 -1.74 2.46 0.45
C THR A 83 -2.21 2.63 -1.00
N GLY A 84 -3.10 1.75 -1.49
CA GLY A 84 -3.80 1.89 -2.77
C GLY A 84 -3.05 1.52 -4.06
N GLY A 85 -1.72 1.32 -4.02
CA GLY A 85 -0.91 1.09 -5.24
C GLY A 85 -1.30 -0.17 -6.01
N THR A 86 -1.53 -1.27 -5.30
CA THR A 86 -1.97 -2.52 -5.94
C THR A 86 -3.35 -2.37 -6.58
N LEU A 87 -4.32 -1.76 -5.90
CA LEU A 87 -5.65 -1.53 -6.47
C LEU A 87 -5.60 -0.64 -7.71
N ALA A 88 -4.81 0.44 -7.65
CA ALA A 88 -4.65 1.39 -8.76
C ALA A 88 -4.17 0.69 -10.04
N GLY A 89 -3.16 -0.18 -9.91
CA GLY A 89 -2.63 -0.95 -11.04
C GLY A 89 -3.52 -2.12 -11.46
N LEU A 90 -4.06 -2.86 -10.50
CA LEU A 90 -4.98 -3.98 -10.76
C LEU A 90 -6.16 -3.52 -11.61
N ALA A 91 -6.84 -2.45 -11.20
CA ALA A 91 -7.98 -1.89 -11.93
C ALA A 91 -7.61 -1.45 -13.35
N ALA A 92 -6.42 -0.87 -13.52
CA ALA A 92 -5.92 -0.43 -14.82
C ALA A 92 -5.56 -1.59 -15.77
N GLY A 93 -5.35 -2.80 -15.24
CA GLY A 93 -4.98 -3.98 -16.02
C GLY A 93 -6.14 -4.90 -16.39
N LEU A 94 -7.33 -4.73 -15.79
CA LEU A 94 -8.51 -5.55 -16.04
C LEU A 94 -9.19 -5.22 -17.39
N ASP A 95 -9.90 -6.19 -17.95
CA ASP A 95 -10.70 -6.01 -19.17
C ASP A 95 -11.96 -5.18 -18.92
N PRO A 96 -12.50 -4.53 -19.97
CA PRO A 96 -13.80 -3.87 -19.90
C PRO A 96 -14.90 -4.82 -19.39
N GLY A 97 -15.66 -4.36 -18.39
CA GLY A 97 -16.74 -5.13 -17.77
C GLY A 97 -16.32 -5.92 -16.53
N GLN A 98 -15.01 -6.07 -16.27
CA GLN A 98 -14.50 -6.52 -14.98
C GLN A 98 -14.32 -5.34 -14.02
N ARG A 99 -14.39 -5.60 -12.72
CA ARG A 99 -14.16 -4.55 -11.70
C ARG A 99 -13.22 -5.00 -10.59
N ALA A 100 -12.46 -4.06 -10.05
CA ALA A 100 -11.65 -4.27 -8.86
C ALA A 100 -12.37 -3.82 -7.58
N LEU A 101 -12.31 -4.64 -6.53
CA LEU A 101 -12.86 -4.31 -5.22
C LEU A 101 -11.74 -4.18 -4.19
N GLY A 102 -11.44 -2.96 -3.76
CA GLY A 102 -10.49 -2.74 -2.68
C GLY A 102 -11.15 -2.89 -1.31
N VAL A 103 -10.51 -3.61 -0.39
CA VAL A 103 -10.95 -3.71 1.01
C VAL A 103 -9.91 -2.98 1.89
N PRO A 104 -10.19 -1.75 2.38
CA PRO A 104 -9.30 -1.03 3.26
C PRO A 104 -8.93 -1.82 4.52
N VAL A 105 -7.63 -1.97 4.76
CA VAL A 105 -7.08 -2.54 6.01
C VAL A 105 -6.59 -1.46 6.99
N VAL A 106 -6.69 -0.21 6.55
CA VAL A 106 -6.40 0.99 7.33
C VAL A 106 -7.64 1.88 7.29
N GLY A 107 -8.02 2.45 8.45
CA GLY A 107 -9.11 3.42 8.50
C GLY A 107 -8.66 4.79 7.98
N GLY A 108 -9.62 5.67 7.68
CA GLY A 108 -9.36 7.10 7.45
C GLY A 108 -9.84 7.68 6.12
N GLY A 109 -10.57 6.91 5.29
CA GLY A 109 -11.28 7.43 4.11
C GLY A 109 -10.40 8.07 3.01
N PHE A 110 -9.07 7.94 3.11
CA PHE A 110 -8.14 8.60 2.20
C PHE A 110 -7.83 7.77 0.95
N LEU A 111 -8.12 6.47 0.97
CA LEU A 111 -7.66 5.52 -0.05
C LEU A 111 -8.21 5.82 -1.44
N ALA A 112 -9.47 6.27 -1.58
CA ALA A 112 -10.03 6.62 -2.88
C ALA A 112 -9.23 7.76 -3.55
N GLY A 113 -8.85 8.78 -2.76
CA GLY A 113 -8.02 9.89 -3.22
C GLY A 113 -6.63 9.43 -3.63
N GLU A 114 -6.00 8.55 -2.84
CA GLU A 114 -4.68 8.00 -3.15
C GLU A 114 -4.67 7.13 -4.40
N VAL A 115 -5.66 6.25 -4.58
CA VAL A 115 -5.78 5.41 -5.78
C VAL A 115 -5.93 6.29 -7.02
N ALA A 116 -6.81 7.29 -6.98
CA ALA A 116 -7.00 8.22 -8.08
C ALA A 116 -5.75 9.08 -8.36
N ARG A 117 -5.01 9.49 -7.32
CA ARG A 117 -3.73 10.21 -7.46
C ARG A 117 -2.69 9.34 -8.15
N LEU A 118 -2.52 8.10 -7.69
CA LEU A 118 -1.58 7.13 -8.26
C LEU A 118 -1.92 6.82 -9.73
N GLN A 119 -3.21 6.69 -10.07
CA GLN A 119 -3.62 6.48 -11.46
C GLN A 119 -3.33 7.71 -12.34
N ARG A 120 -3.60 8.93 -11.88
CA ARG A 120 -3.22 10.15 -12.62
C ARG A 120 -1.72 10.23 -12.87
N GLU A 121 -0.91 9.93 -11.86
CA GLU A 121 0.55 9.95 -11.99
C GLU A 121 1.07 8.84 -12.90
N ALA A 122 0.44 7.66 -12.90
CA ALA A 122 0.87 6.49 -13.66
C ALA A 122 0.36 6.46 -15.10
N PHE A 123 -0.87 6.93 -15.33
CA PHE A 123 -1.65 6.69 -16.54
C PHE A 123 -2.29 7.97 -17.14
N GLY A 124 -2.12 9.13 -16.49
CA GLY A 124 -2.67 10.42 -16.92
C GLY A 124 -4.05 10.73 -16.33
N ASP A 125 -4.91 9.71 -16.19
CA ASP A 125 -6.26 9.84 -15.65
C ASP A 125 -6.67 8.59 -14.83
N PRO A 126 -7.73 8.66 -14.02
CA PRO A 126 -8.33 7.47 -13.43
C PRO A 126 -8.78 6.46 -14.50
N VAL A 127 -8.50 5.17 -14.27
CA VAL A 127 -8.71 4.09 -15.25
C VAL A 127 -9.26 2.83 -14.59
N GLY A 128 -10.02 2.03 -15.36
CA GLY A 128 -10.68 0.82 -14.90
C GLY A 128 -11.90 1.09 -14.00
N ASP A 129 -12.71 0.05 -13.77
CA ASP A 129 -13.80 0.08 -12.80
C ASP A 129 -13.29 -0.42 -11.45
N TRP A 130 -13.34 0.42 -10.42
CA TRP A 130 -12.96 0.03 -9.07
C TRP A 130 -13.79 0.72 -7.99
N SER A 131 -13.94 0.04 -6.86
CA SER A 131 -14.63 0.58 -5.68
C SER A 131 -13.93 0.15 -4.39
N LEU A 132 -14.29 0.79 -3.28
CA LEU A 132 -13.78 0.45 -1.94
C LEU A 132 -14.92 -0.08 -1.06
N GLU A 133 -14.64 -1.17 -0.37
CA GLU A 133 -15.51 -1.79 0.62
C GLU A 133 -15.07 -1.43 2.04
N GLU A 134 -15.59 -0.31 2.55
CA GLU A 134 -15.11 0.28 3.82
C GLU A 134 -15.70 -0.36 5.09
N ARG A 135 -16.67 -1.28 4.96
CA ARG A 135 -17.38 -1.89 6.10
C ARG A 135 -16.47 -2.70 7.02
N PHE A 136 -15.32 -3.15 6.53
CA PHE A 136 -14.50 -4.17 7.20
C PHE A 136 -13.16 -3.65 7.76
N THR A 137 -13.09 -2.36 8.11
CA THR A 137 -11.87 -1.78 8.72
C THR A 137 -11.70 -2.13 10.20
N PHE A 138 -12.75 -2.62 10.89
CA PHE A 138 -12.72 -3.17 12.25
C PHE A 138 -11.92 -2.38 13.31
N GLY A 139 -11.99 -1.04 13.26
CA GLY A 139 -11.33 -0.17 14.22
C GLY A 139 -9.88 0.20 13.88
N GLY A 140 -9.42 -0.14 12.68
CA GLY A 140 -8.18 0.35 12.09
C GLY A 140 -7.04 -0.66 12.05
N TYR A 141 -5.86 -0.17 11.67
CA TYR A 141 -4.71 -1.03 11.38
C TYR A 141 -4.31 -1.91 12.57
N ALA A 142 -4.06 -3.19 12.28
CA ALA A 142 -3.67 -4.22 13.25
C ALA A 142 -4.66 -4.43 14.41
N ARG A 143 -5.93 -4.02 14.24
CA ARG A 143 -7.02 -4.39 15.13
C ARG A 143 -7.70 -5.65 14.59
N THR A 144 -8.06 -6.56 15.49
CA THR A 144 -8.85 -7.74 15.16
C THR A 144 -10.16 -7.74 15.94
N THR A 145 -11.13 -8.49 15.43
CA THR A 145 -12.39 -8.77 16.11
C THR A 145 -12.65 -10.27 16.00
N GLN A 146 -13.46 -10.82 16.89
CA GLN A 146 -13.86 -12.23 16.80
C GLN A 146 -14.47 -12.59 15.45
N ALA A 147 -15.21 -11.66 14.82
CA ALA A 147 -15.77 -11.87 13.50
C ALA A 147 -14.70 -11.93 12.39
N LEU A 148 -13.63 -11.13 12.51
CA LEU A 148 -12.51 -11.17 11.57
C LEU A 148 -11.67 -12.43 11.76
N ASP A 149 -11.43 -12.82 13.02
CA ASP A 149 -10.69 -14.05 13.33
C ASP A 149 -11.47 -15.26 12.79
N ALA A 150 -12.79 -15.34 13.03
CA ALA A 150 -13.64 -16.42 12.53
C ALA A 150 -13.80 -16.45 10.99
N PHE A 151 -13.52 -15.35 10.29
CA PHE A 151 -13.51 -15.33 8.82
C PHE A 151 -12.19 -15.88 8.24
N ALA A 152 -11.09 -15.76 8.99
CA ALA A 152 -9.76 -16.16 8.55
C ALA A 152 -9.41 -17.63 8.83
N ASP A 153 -10.12 -18.25 9.77
CA ASP A 153 -10.03 -19.69 10.11
C ASP A 153 -10.76 -20.58 9.09
#